data_AF-A0A348YBB6-F1
#
_entry.id   AF-A0A348YBB6-F1
#
_cell.length_a   1.000
_cell.length_b   1.000
_cell.length_c   1.000
_cell.angle_alpha   90.00
_cell.angle_beta   90.00
_cell.angle_gamma   90.00
#
_symmetry.space_group_name_H-M   'P 1'
#
loop_
_entity.id
_entity.type
_entity.pdbx_description
1 polymer ?
#
loop_
_entity_poly.entity_id
_entity_poly.type
_entity_poly.pdbx_seq_one_letter_code
_entity_poly.pdbx_strand_id
1 'polypeptide(L)'
;MRTHSLLNLLVIDADQLYAERLVHLLGSYYDSVNLGFLDDKDELLKSLRQSWDVLVFGQAYDMSFTDVVAIIQEQSIDLPLVCLINKDTVANAHNDEGLPSIVNGTMVKALYAEQEMAVIMAIRLLHENLHSRQQLKTLHSVLSEAEQRANVLIKNSKSAVAYIDQGIHIFANDPYLQLFGFEQMNDIIGIPVIDLIAGGDNVKAVKQFLRQFDKGNRKDVEFNFESRRTDGSTFEAKLQLAIATLDGEPVTQIIIQQNNSNSSEVAKRLAEAERKDSLTGIDNRHSFEEQLTAAYEQARKGTLTAALLYVQLDNVGKIRNSLGLQGIDSTVKQVANTLDELVADGHVSRFSDKAFTILVENQTTAALEKLAEKIGMSISKMLIEVDKRTTSTTASIAIVKIEKNTPEPRVLLERAMDAINQIMIETSNNGGRYHLYDASEHANSDDHALAESLVDAITNNRFQLLFQPIYDINNDRSDFFEVYLRLPLANADNTILTPDQFMAVAKSHQLLEKIDRWVLINACKRINEVRKTHSEARLLVQ
;
A
#
# COMPACT_ATOMS: atom_id res chain seq x y z
N MET A 1 -22.95 2.16 44.93
CA MET A 1 -22.02 2.55 43.85
C MET A 1 -22.75 3.53 42.97
N ARG A 2 -22.19 4.72 42.74
CA ARG A 2 -22.74 5.69 41.78
C ARG A 2 -22.76 5.05 40.40
N THR A 3 -23.92 5.04 39.76
CA THR A 3 -24.04 4.68 38.35
C THR A 3 -23.65 5.92 37.55
N HIS A 4 -22.54 5.86 36.82
CA HIS A 4 -22.07 6.92 35.92
C HIS A 4 -22.99 7.01 34.70
N SER A 5 -24.24 7.38 34.91
CA SER A 5 -25.26 7.48 33.86
C SER A 5 -26.10 8.75 34.02
N LEU A 6 -26.51 9.28 32.88
CA LEU A 6 -27.57 10.28 32.76
C LEU A 6 -28.91 9.57 32.99
N LEU A 7 -29.82 10.19 33.73
CA LEU A 7 -31.22 9.73 33.85
C LEU A 7 -32.15 10.80 33.28
N ASN A 8 -32.92 10.46 32.24
CA ASN A 8 -34.03 11.28 31.75
C ASN A 8 -35.31 10.84 32.47
N LEU A 9 -35.70 11.61 33.48
CA LEU A 9 -36.86 11.34 34.31
C LEU A 9 -38.03 12.23 33.89
N LEU A 10 -39.15 11.62 33.53
CA LEU A 10 -40.40 12.33 33.27
C LEU A 10 -41.30 12.22 34.49
N VAL A 11 -41.73 13.33 35.07
CA VAL A 11 -42.64 13.36 36.22
C VAL A 11 -43.94 14.04 35.81
N ILE A 12 -45.04 13.32 35.99
CA ILE A 12 -46.40 13.83 35.83
C ILE A 12 -46.97 14.02 37.23
N ASP A 13 -46.99 15.23 37.75
CA ASP A 13 -47.54 15.51 39.08
C ASP A 13 -48.08 16.95 39.17
N ALA A 14 -49.00 17.22 40.09
CA ALA A 14 -49.46 18.57 40.40
C ALA A 14 -48.53 19.26 41.41
N ASP A 15 -47.73 18.49 42.16
CA ASP A 15 -46.73 18.99 43.11
C ASP A 15 -45.33 19.07 42.50
N GLN A 16 -44.97 20.26 41.99
CA GLN A 16 -43.63 20.52 41.45
C GLN A 16 -42.53 20.38 42.51
N LEU A 17 -42.79 20.71 43.79
CA LEU A 17 -41.79 20.60 44.86
C LEU A 17 -41.46 19.14 45.16
N TYR A 18 -42.38 18.21 44.91
CA TYR A 18 -42.11 16.78 45.02
C TYR A 18 -41.16 16.30 43.90
N ALA A 19 -41.38 16.73 42.65
CA ALA A 19 -40.49 16.41 41.54
C ALA A 19 -39.05 16.90 41.75
N GLU A 20 -38.88 18.14 42.23
CA GLU A 20 -37.55 18.69 42.54
C GLU A 20 -36.85 17.95 43.69
N ARG A 21 -37.60 17.52 44.72
CA ARG A 21 -37.07 16.67 45.80
C ARG A 21 -36.59 15.32 45.29
N LEU A 22 -37.34 14.68 44.39
CA LEU A 22 -36.91 13.42 43.77
C LEU A 22 -35.59 13.58 43.01
N VAL A 23 -35.44 14.65 42.23
CA VAL A 23 -34.18 14.96 41.50
C VAL A 23 -33.02 15.14 42.47
N HIS A 24 -33.21 15.90 43.55
CA HIS A 24 -32.16 16.10 44.55
C HIS A 24 -31.70 14.76 45.18
N LEU A 25 -32.63 13.88 45.53
CA LEU A 25 -32.32 12.58 46.10
C LEU A 25 -31.65 11.63 45.08
N LEU A 26 -32.09 11.66 43.82
CA LEU A 26 -31.49 10.89 42.72
C LEU A 26 -30.08 11.36 42.36
N GLY A 27 -29.74 12.63 42.59
CA GLY A 27 -28.40 13.19 42.38
C GLY A 27 -27.30 12.53 43.23
N SER A 28 -27.66 11.75 44.26
CA SER A 28 -26.69 10.91 44.99
C SER A 28 -26.24 9.67 44.20
N TYR A 29 -27.05 9.23 43.22
CA TYR A 29 -26.89 7.98 42.49
C TYR A 29 -26.53 8.16 41.01
N TYR A 30 -26.91 9.29 40.42
CA TYR A 30 -26.68 9.65 39.01
C TYR A 30 -25.78 10.88 38.90
N ASP A 31 -25.01 10.97 37.81
CA ASP A 31 -24.14 12.12 37.55
C ASP A 31 -24.96 13.34 37.09
N SER A 32 -26.07 13.10 36.40
CA SER A 32 -27.03 14.12 35.98
C SER A 32 -28.42 13.51 35.84
N VAL A 33 -29.44 14.28 36.22
CA VAL A 33 -30.85 13.91 36.11
C VAL A 33 -31.54 15.01 35.32
N ASN A 34 -32.00 14.69 34.11
CA ASN A 34 -32.81 15.57 33.29
C ASN A 34 -34.27 15.37 33.69
N LEU A 35 -34.89 16.39 34.26
CA LEU A 35 -36.30 16.35 34.67
C LEU A 35 -37.18 16.96 33.57
N GLY A 36 -38.14 16.19 33.08
CA GLY A 36 -39.35 16.71 32.45
C GLY A 36 -40.47 16.73 33.48
N PHE A 37 -41.17 17.85 33.60
CA PHE A 37 -42.32 17.99 34.50
C PHE A 37 -43.51 18.48 33.69
N LEU A 38 -44.68 17.87 33.88
CA LEU A 38 -45.93 18.22 33.21
C LEU A 38 -47.15 17.81 34.05
N ASP A 39 -48.27 18.49 33.87
CA ASP A 39 -49.53 18.20 34.55
C ASP A 39 -50.75 18.09 33.59
N ASP A 40 -50.52 18.24 32.28
CA ASP A 40 -51.54 18.17 31.22
C ASP A 40 -51.23 17.17 30.08
N LYS A 41 -52.29 16.70 29.41
CA LYS A 41 -52.24 15.63 28.40
C LYS A 41 -51.59 16.04 27.09
N ASP A 42 -51.74 17.29 26.66
CA ASP A 42 -51.17 17.77 25.40
C ASP A 42 -49.65 17.93 25.50
N GLU A 43 -49.13 18.29 26.67
CA GLU A 43 -47.70 18.33 26.97
C GLU A 43 -47.08 16.94 27.02
N LEU A 44 -47.78 15.93 27.56
CA LEU A 44 -47.30 14.55 27.53
C LEU A 44 -47.00 14.07 26.11
N LEU A 45 -47.94 14.27 25.17
CA LEU A 45 -47.77 13.85 23.78
C LEU A 45 -46.60 14.56 23.08
N LYS A 46 -46.33 15.83 23.42
CA LYS A 46 -45.16 16.57 22.92
C LYS A 46 -43.86 16.04 23.53
N SER A 47 -43.87 15.79 24.83
CA SER A 47 -42.71 15.34 25.60
C SER A 47 -42.26 13.93 25.19
N LEU A 48 -43.18 13.03 24.86
CA LEU A 48 -42.88 11.67 24.38
C LEU A 48 -42.12 11.61 23.03
N ARG A 49 -41.94 12.75 22.33
CA ARG A 49 -41.04 12.83 21.17
C ARG A 49 -39.56 12.78 21.56
N GLN A 50 -39.25 13.04 22.83
CA GLN A 50 -37.93 12.90 23.41
C GLN A 50 -37.77 11.52 24.06
N SER A 51 -36.54 11.04 24.21
CA SER A 51 -36.25 9.79 24.88
C SER A 51 -36.26 9.98 26.39
N TRP A 52 -37.16 9.27 27.06
CA TRP A 52 -37.26 9.22 28.52
C TRP A 52 -36.90 7.82 29.02
N ASP A 53 -36.29 7.75 30.20
CA ASP A 53 -35.80 6.50 30.78
C ASP A 53 -36.77 5.91 31.79
N VAL A 54 -37.45 6.77 32.56
CA VAL A 54 -38.49 6.39 33.53
C VAL A 54 -39.53 7.50 33.61
N LEU A 55 -40.81 7.13 33.70
CA LEU A 55 -41.90 8.05 33.98
C LEU A 55 -42.49 7.77 35.36
N VAL A 56 -42.66 8.83 36.16
CA VAL A 56 -43.31 8.80 37.47
C VAL A 56 -44.61 9.59 37.39
N PHE A 57 -45.73 8.96 37.76
CA PHE A 57 -47.06 9.55 37.72
C PHE A 57 -47.60 9.72 39.15
N GLY A 58 -47.98 10.93 39.52
CA GLY A 58 -48.68 11.30 40.75
C GLY A 58 -50.10 11.78 40.47
N GLN A 59 -50.33 13.09 40.51
CA GLN A 59 -51.63 13.69 40.18
C GLN A 59 -51.55 14.56 38.92
N ALA A 60 -52.56 14.54 38.06
CA ALA A 60 -52.61 15.38 36.87
C ALA A 60 -53.98 16.07 36.75
N TYR A 61 -54.05 17.16 35.99
CA TYR A 61 -55.27 17.97 35.89
C TYR A 61 -56.35 17.31 35.01
N ASP A 62 -55.96 16.70 33.89
CA ASP A 62 -56.89 16.21 32.86
C ASP A 62 -56.63 14.76 32.39
N MET A 63 -55.83 13.99 33.14
CA MET A 63 -55.53 12.59 32.79
C MET A 63 -55.43 11.68 34.02
N SER A 64 -55.75 10.41 33.82
CA SER A 64 -55.53 9.33 34.79
C SER A 64 -54.28 8.51 34.45
N PHE A 65 -53.77 7.74 35.40
CA PHE A 65 -52.67 6.80 35.16
C PHE A 65 -52.99 5.82 34.02
N THR A 66 -54.24 5.37 33.92
CA THR A 66 -54.70 4.48 32.84
C THR A 66 -54.64 5.14 31.47
N ASP A 67 -54.91 6.45 31.37
CA ASP A 67 -54.77 7.19 30.11
C ASP A 67 -53.29 7.25 29.67
N VAL A 68 -52.37 7.47 30.61
CA VAL A 68 -50.92 7.49 30.34
C VAL A 68 -50.43 6.12 29.83
N VAL A 69 -50.85 5.03 30.47
CA VAL A 69 -50.51 3.67 30.03
C VAL A 69 -51.02 3.40 28.61
N ALA A 70 -52.27 3.79 28.31
CA ALA A 70 -52.86 3.62 26.99
C ALA A 70 -52.08 4.38 25.91
N ILE A 71 -51.68 5.63 26.17
CA ILE A 71 -50.89 6.47 25.25
C ILE A 71 -49.53 5.82 24.95
N ILE A 72 -48.82 5.34 25.97
CA ILE A 72 -47.49 4.74 25.81
C ILE A 72 -47.56 3.43 25.01
N GLN A 73 -48.58 2.61 25.26
CA GLN A 73 -48.81 1.37 24.52
C GLN A 73 -49.18 1.64 23.05
N GLU A 74 -50.04 2.63 22.78
CA GLU A 74 -50.43 3.02 21.42
C GLU A 74 -49.22 3.48 20.60
N GLN A 75 -48.29 4.22 21.21
CA GLN A 75 -47.05 4.68 20.57
C GLN A 75 -45.95 3.60 20.52
N SER A 76 -46.19 2.41 21.08
CA SER A 76 -45.20 1.31 21.16
C SER A 76 -43.86 1.73 21.79
N ILE A 77 -43.90 2.62 22.79
CA ILE A 77 -42.70 3.13 23.47
C ILE A 77 -42.37 2.21 24.66
N ASP A 78 -41.13 1.73 24.73
CA ASP A 78 -40.61 0.95 25.85
C ASP A 78 -40.22 1.89 27.01
N LEU A 79 -41.21 2.48 27.67
CA LEU A 79 -41.04 3.44 28.77
C LEU A 79 -41.51 2.83 30.10
N PRO A 80 -40.61 2.58 31.06
CA PRO A 80 -40.97 2.14 32.40
C PRO A 80 -41.77 3.19 33.19
N LEU A 81 -42.77 2.72 33.95
CA LEU A 81 -43.72 3.57 34.67
C LEU A 81 -43.74 3.27 36.17
N VAL A 82 -43.79 4.34 36.98
CA VAL A 82 -44.02 4.31 38.44
C VAL A 82 -45.29 5.11 38.75
N CYS A 83 -46.22 4.54 39.51
CA CYS A 83 -47.43 5.24 39.95
C CYS A 83 -47.32 5.59 41.44
N LEU A 84 -47.65 6.81 41.82
CA LEU A 84 -47.63 7.30 43.19
C LEU A 84 -49.04 7.31 43.78
N ILE A 85 -49.20 6.78 44.99
CA ILE A 85 -50.45 6.75 45.74
C ILE A 85 -50.34 7.69 46.95
N ASN A 86 -51.38 8.50 47.19
CA ASN A 86 -51.54 9.31 48.40
C ASN A 86 -52.56 8.65 49.35
N LYS A 87 -52.46 8.92 50.66
CA LYS A 87 -53.37 8.32 51.66
C LYS A 87 -54.85 8.65 51.43
N ASP A 88 -55.14 9.85 50.91
CA ASP A 88 -56.51 10.28 50.60
C ASP A 88 -57.10 9.56 49.37
N THR A 89 -56.26 9.12 48.43
CA THR A 89 -56.69 8.36 47.25
C THR A 89 -57.18 6.96 47.61
N VAL A 90 -56.75 6.40 48.75
CA VAL A 90 -57.14 5.07 49.22
C VAL A 90 -58.52 5.07 49.91
N ALA A 91 -58.96 6.20 50.47
CA ALA A 91 -60.27 6.32 51.12
C ALA A 91 -61.45 6.13 50.15
N ASN A 92 -61.24 6.38 48.85
CA ASN A 92 -62.21 6.16 47.78
C ASN A 92 -62.01 4.85 47.00
N ALA A 93 -60.98 4.06 47.31
CA ALA A 93 -60.65 2.84 46.56
C ALA A 93 -61.07 1.58 47.32
N HIS A 94 -62.38 1.37 47.49
CA HIS A 94 -62.91 0.04 47.83
C HIS A 94 -63.18 -0.73 46.52
N ASN A 95 -62.24 -1.61 46.20
CA ASN A 95 -62.42 -2.89 45.49
C ASN A 95 -63.20 -3.00 44.15
N ASP A 96 -63.49 -1.92 43.40
CA ASP A 96 -63.94 -2.03 41.99
C ASP A 96 -63.17 -1.13 40.99
N GLU A 97 -62.28 -0.24 41.43
CA GLU A 97 -61.52 0.69 40.56
C GLU A 97 -60.02 0.36 40.40
N GLY A 98 -59.68 -0.92 40.20
CA GLY A 98 -58.43 -1.31 39.52
C GLY A 98 -57.12 -0.66 40.02
N LEU A 99 -56.75 -0.86 41.29
CA LEU A 99 -55.37 -0.59 41.72
C LEU A 99 -54.41 -1.50 40.90
N PRO A 100 -53.31 -0.98 40.31
CA PRO A 100 -52.50 -1.75 39.37
C PRO A 100 -51.77 -2.94 40.02
N SER A 101 -52.43 -4.10 40.06
CA SER A 101 -51.78 -5.40 40.22
C SER A 101 -51.15 -5.78 38.87
N ILE A 102 -49.88 -5.42 38.69
CA ILE A 102 -48.94 -5.97 37.70
C ILE A 102 -49.53 -6.10 36.28
N VAL A 103 -49.46 -5.03 35.48
CA VAL A 103 -49.70 -5.12 34.02
C VAL A 103 -48.33 -5.20 33.35
N ASN A 104 -47.92 -6.42 33.03
CA ASN A 104 -46.88 -6.86 32.07
C ASN A 104 -45.60 -6.00 31.83
N GLY A 105 -44.43 -6.64 31.96
CA GLY A 105 -43.16 -6.33 31.25
C GLY A 105 -42.38 -5.06 31.57
N THR A 106 -43.02 -3.91 31.80
CA THR A 106 -42.34 -2.60 31.94
C THR A 106 -42.84 -1.74 33.11
N MET A 107 -43.89 -2.15 33.83
CA MET A 107 -44.43 -1.37 34.95
C MET A 107 -43.95 -1.89 36.31
N VAL A 108 -43.56 -0.98 37.20
CA VAL A 108 -43.36 -1.31 38.62
C VAL A 108 -44.22 -0.38 39.49
N LYS A 109 -45.18 -1.06 40.14
CA LYS A 109 -45.73 -0.83 41.47
C LYS A 109 -46.28 0.57 41.78
N ALA A 110 -47.53 0.58 42.20
CA ALA A 110 -48.08 1.73 42.88
C ALA A 110 -47.39 1.90 44.25
N LEU A 111 -46.64 2.99 44.44
CA LEU A 111 -45.83 3.27 45.61
C LEU A 111 -46.42 4.46 46.37
N TYR A 112 -46.36 4.46 47.69
CA TYR A 112 -46.78 5.64 48.45
C TYR A 112 -45.79 6.77 48.23
N ALA A 113 -46.27 7.98 47.91
CA ALA A 113 -45.41 9.16 47.73
C ALA A 113 -44.56 9.46 48.98
N GLU A 114 -45.07 9.12 50.17
CA GLU A 114 -44.35 9.25 51.45
C GLU A 114 -43.13 8.32 51.57
N GLN A 115 -43.05 7.26 50.75
CA GLN A 115 -41.94 6.30 50.77
C GLN A 115 -40.86 6.67 49.73
N GLU A 116 -40.27 7.85 49.87
CA GLU A 116 -39.32 8.43 48.90
C GLU A 116 -38.17 7.47 48.51
N MET A 117 -37.59 6.76 49.48
CA MET A 117 -36.51 5.79 49.22
C MET A 117 -36.99 4.58 48.39
N ALA A 118 -38.24 4.15 48.54
CA ALA A 118 -38.80 3.08 47.74
C ALA A 118 -39.01 3.53 46.28
N VAL A 119 -39.46 4.77 46.08
CA VAL A 119 -39.61 5.39 44.76
C VAL A 119 -38.25 5.51 44.06
N ILE A 120 -37.22 5.98 44.76
CA ILE A 120 -35.86 6.09 44.21
C ILE A 120 -35.32 4.72 43.79
N MET A 121 -35.46 3.70 44.63
CA MET A 121 -34.97 2.35 44.31
C MET A 121 -35.74 1.75 43.12
N ALA A 122 -37.04 2.04 43.00
CA ALA A 122 -37.84 1.62 41.85
C ALA A 122 -37.38 2.29 40.55
N ILE A 123 -37.16 3.62 40.57
CA ILE A 123 -36.62 4.37 39.41
C ILE A 123 -35.29 3.77 38.97
N ARG A 124 -34.38 3.47 39.91
CA ARG A 124 -33.09 2.86 39.60
C ARG A 124 -33.21 1.49 38.95
N LEU A 125 -34.02 0.61 39.54
CA LEU A 125 -34.24 -0.74 39.03
C LEU A 125 -34.84 -0.71 37.61
N LEU A 126 -35.80 0.17 37.39
CA LEU A 126 -36.45 0.32 36.08
C LEU A 126 -35.50 0.85 35.02
N HIS A 127 -34.68 1.85 35.37
CA HIS A 127 -33.68 2.39 34.46
C HIS A 127 -32.63 1.33 34.06
N GLU A 128 -32.09 0.58 35.03
CA GLU A 128 -31.15 -0.51 34.74
C GLU A 128 -31.77 -1.62 33.88
N ASN A 129 -33.05 -1.95 34.11
CA ASN A 129 -33.77 -2.93 33.31
C ASN A 129 -33.98 -2.46 31.86
N LEU A 130 -34.41 -1.21 31.67
CA LEU A 130 -34.58 -0.62 30.34
C LEU A 130 -33.28 -0.65 29.55
N HIS A 131 -32.18 -0.20 30.17
CA HIS A 131 -30.87 -0.18 29.55
C HIS A 131 -30.40 -1.59 29.16
N SER A 132 -30.61 -2.59 30.03
CA SER A 132 -30.29 -3.99 29.72
C SER A 132 -31.08 -4.51 28.51
N ARG A 133 -32.38 -4.19 28.42
CA ARG A 133 -33.22 -4.59 27.27
C ARG A 133 -32.77 -3.91 25.97
N GLN A 134 -32.44 -2.62 26.02
CA GLN A 134 -31.93 -1.89 24.86
C GLN A 134 -30.60 -2.47 24.37
N GLN A 135 -29.65 -2.73 25.27
CA GLN A 135 -28.38 -3.36 24.93
C GLN A 135 -28.57 -4.73 24.27
N LEU A 136 -29.48 -5.56 24.80
CA LEU A 136 -29.80 -6.86 24.20
C LEU A 136 -30.36 -6.71 22.78
N LYS A 137 -31.29 -5.76 22.55
CA LYS A 137 -31.83 -5.48 21.21
C LYS A 137 -30.71 -5.06 20.24
N THR A 138 -29.81 -4.18 20.67
CA THR A 138 -28.68 -3.73 19.84
C THR A 138 -27.71 -4.87 19.51
N LEU A 139 -27.36 -5.69 20.49
CA LEU A 139 -26.46 -6.84 20.28
C LEU A 139 -27.05 -7.86 19.31
N HIS A 140 -28.35 -8.16 19.41
CA HIS A 140 -29.02 -9.04 18.45
C HIS A 140 -28.97 -8.47 17.03
N SER A 141 -29.19 -7.16 16.86
CA SER A 141 -29.10 -6.50 15.56
C SER A 141 -27.69 -6.60 14.96
N VAL A 142 -26.66 -6.27 15.75
CA VAL A 142 -25.26 -6.33 15.31
C VAL A 142 -24.84 -7.76 14.95
N LEU A 143 -25.25 -8.75 15.74
CA LEU A 143 -24.98 -10.16 15.47
C LEU A 143 -25.62 -10.59 14.14
N SER A 144 -26.90 -10.27 13.94
CA SER A 144 -27.62 -10.60 12.71
C SER A 144 -26.99 -9.95 11.48
N GLU A 145 -26.53 -8.70 11.58
CA GLU A 145 -25.83 -8.02 10.49
C GLU A 145 -24.47 -8.67 10.18
N ALA A 146 -23.72 -9.07 11.22
CA ALA A 146 -22.43 -9.74 11.07
C ALA A 146 -22.58 -11.11 10.40
N GLU A 147 -23.59 -11.90 10.80
CA GLU A 147 -23.93 -13.19 10.19
C GLU A 147 -24.32 -13.02 8.71
N GLN A 148 -25.17 -12.04 8.40
CA GLN A 148 -25.56 -11.77 7.02
C GLN A 148 -24.35 -11.38 6.16
N ARG A 149 -23.44 -10.54 6.69
CA ARG A 149 -22.22 -10.13 5.98
C ARG A 149 -21.28 -11.30 5.73
N ALA A 150 -21.07 -12.17 6.71
CA ALA A 150 -20.25 -13.37 6.56
C ALA A 150 -20.82 -14.31 5.48
N ASN A 151 -22.13 -14.53 5.48
CA ASN A 151 -22.80 -15.35 4.47
C ASN A 151 -22.67 -14.79 3.06
N VAL A 152 -22.78 -13.46 2.89
CA VAL A 152 -22.58 -12.81 1.58
C VAL A 152 -21.13 -12.93 1.10
N LEU A 153 -20.14 -12.79 1.98
CA LEU A 153 -18.72 -12.94 1.63
C LEU A 153 -18.39 -14.37 1.17
N ILE A 154 -18.98 -15.39 1.81
CA ILE A 154 -18.77 -16.80 1.43
C ILE A 154 -19.43 -17.10 0.08
N LYS A 155 -20.67 -16.63 -0.13
CA LYS A 155 -21.39 -16.83 -1.40
C LYS A 155 -20.71 -16.15 -2.58
N ASN A 156 -20.17 -14.94 -2.39
CA ASN A 156 -19.49 -14.18 -3.44
C ASN A 156 -17.98 -14.47 -3.53
N SER A 157 -17.47 -15.42 -2.74
CA SER A 157 -16.08 -15.84 -2.86
C SER A 157 -15.84 -16.46 -4.23
N LYS A 158 -14.66 -16.21 -4.80
CA LYS A 158 -14.21 -16.89 -6.04
C LYS A 158 -13.63 -18.28 -5.77
N SER A 159 -13.35 -18.61 -4.51
CA SER A 159 -12.81 -19.90 -4.10
C SER A 159 -13.94 -20.90 -3.88
N ALA A 160 -13.73 -22.15 -4.27
CA ALA A 160 -14.64 -23.25 -3.95
C ALA A 160 -14.49 -23.61 -2.46
N VAL A 161 -15.54 -23.34 -1.69
CA VAL A 161 -15.60 -23.54 -0.24
C VAL A 161 -16.77 -24.43 0.11
N ALA A 162 -16.54 -25.41 0.98
CA ALA A 162 -17.59 -26.20 1.61
C ALA A 162 -17.34 -26.38 3.11
N TYR A 163 -18.41 -26.62 3.86
CA TYR A 163 -18.33 -27.08 5.25
C TYR A 163 -18.73 -28.55 5.30
N ILE A 164 -18.00 -29.30 6.11
CA ILE A 164 -18.20 -30.73 6.29
C ILE A 164 -18.30 -31.05 7.78
N ASP A 165 -19.22 -31.96 8.12
CA ASP A 165 -19.31 -32.57 9.44
C ASP A 165 -19.03 -34.08 9.30
N GLN A 166 -18.10 -34.60 10.09
CA GLN A 166 -17.64 -35.99 10.03
C GLN A 166 -17.32 -36.51 8.61
N GLY A 167 -16.88 -35.62 7.70
CA GLY A 167 -16.55 -35.96 6.32
C GLY A 167 -17.72 -35.90 5.33
N ILE A 168 -18.90 -35.41 5.76
CA ILE A 168 -20.12 -35.27 4.97
C ILE A 168 -20.37 -33.79 4.69
N HIS A 169 -20.72 -33.41 3.46
CA HIS A 169 -21.02 -32.02 3.12
C HIS A 169 -22.32 -31.55 3.79
N ILE A 170 -22.24 -30.44 4.51
CA ILE A 170 -23.37 -29.72 5.11
C ILE A 170 -23.63 -28.39 4.40
N PHE A 171 -22.59 -27.78 3.80
CA PHE A 171 -22.69 -26.53 3.06
C PHE A 171 -21.66 -26.49 1.92
N ALA A 172 -21.99 -25.84 0.80
CA ALA A 172 -21.07 -25.55 -0.31
C ALA A 172 -21.50 -24.25 -1.00
N ASN A 173 -20.53 -23.46 -1.47
CA ASN A 173 -20.83 -22.25 -2.24
C ASN A 173 -20.90 -22.54 -3.76
N ASP A 174 -21.41 -21.58 -4.54
CA ASP A 174 -21.62 -21.76 -5.99
C ASP A 174 -20.33 -22.16 -6.76
N PRO A 175 -19.15 -21.56 -6.51
CA PRO A 175 -17.90 -22.03 -7.14
C PRO A 175 -17.58 -23.50 -6.83
N TYR A 176 -17.90 -24.00 -5.64
CA TYR A 176 -17.71 -25.40 -5.28
C TYR A 176 -18.63 -26.31 -6.09
N LEU A 177 -19.91 -25.95 -6.20
CA LEU A 177 -20.88 -26.70 -7.02
C LEU A 177 -20.44 -26.74 -8.48
N GLN A 178 -20.04 -25.59 -9.05
CA GLN A 178 -19.55 -25.50 -10.43
C GLN A 178 -18.27 -26.30 -10.66
N LEU A 179 -17.34 -26.30 -9.71
CA LEU A 179 -16.07 -27.02 -9.81
C LEU A 179 -16.29 -28.54 -9.93
N PHE A 180 -17.26 -29.07 -9.18
CA PHE A 180 -17.57 -30.50 -9.14
C PHE A 180 -18.70 -30.92 -10.10
N GLY A 181 -19.42 -29.97 -10.69
CA GLY A 181 -20.50 -30.23 -11.64
C GLY A 181 -21.85 -30.57 -10.98
N PHE A 182 -22.15 -29.94 -9.84
CA PHE A 182 -23.47 -30.00 -9.20
C PHE A 182 -24.30 -28.78 -9.60
N GLU A 183 -25.60 -28.98 -9.83
CA GLU A 183 -26.52 -27.90 -10.24
C GLU A 183 -27.08 -27.14 -9.04
N GLN A 184 -27.35 -27.84 -7.92
CA GLN A 184 -27.93 -27.25 -6.73
C GLN A 184 -27.22 -27.71 -5.45
N MET A 185 -27.32 -26.87 -4.43
CA MET A 185 -26.80 -27.14 -3.09
C MET A 185 -27.39 -28.44 -2.49
N ASN A 186 -28.65 -28.75 -2.77
CA ASN A 186 -29.31 -29.96 -2.27
C ASN A 186 -28.72 -31.25 -2.86
N ASP A 187 -28.03 -31.19 -4.00
CA ASP A 187 -27.47 -32.35 -4.66
C ASP A 187 -26.19 -32.84 -3.98
N ILE A 188 -25.50 -31.96 -3.25
CA ILE A 188 -24.24 -32.27 -2.57
C ILE A 188 -24.40 -32.56 -1.07
N ILE A 189 -25.47 -32.08 -0.44
CA ILE A 189 -25.73 -32.32 0.99
C ILE A 189 -25.82 -33.82 1.24
N GLY A 190 -25.10 -34.30 2.25
CA GLY A 190 -25.09 -35.72 2.60
C GLY A 190 -24.11 -36.58 1.81
N ILE A 191 -23.46 -36.04 0.76
CA ILE A 191 -22.42 -36.74 0.03
C ILE A 191 -21.11 -36.72 0.84
N PRO A 192 -20.43 -37.86 1.03
CA PRO A 192 -19.08 -37.89 1.60
C PRO A 192 -18.04 -37.20 0.70
N VAL A 193 -17.16 -36.38 1.26
CA VAL A 193 -16.06 -35.69 0.52
C VAL A 193 -15.19 -36.67 -0.26
N ILE A 194 -15.02 -37.88 0.27
CA ILE A 194 -14.21 -38.93 -0.35
C ILE A 194 -14.73 -39.41 -1.71
N ASP A 195 -16.02 -39.22 -2.02
CA ASP A 195 -16.61 -39.68 -3.27
C ASP A 195 -16.24 -38.76 -4.45
N LEU A 196 -15.82 -37.54 -4.14
CA LEU A 196 -15.34 -36.51 -5.09
C LEU A 196 -13.84 -36.64 -5.41
N ILE A 197 -13.17 -37.63 -4.84
CA ILE A 197 -11.74 -37.92 -5.05
C ILE A 197 -11.61 -38.98 -6.15
N ALA A 198 -10.64 -38.81 -7.06
CA ALA A 198 -10.32 -39.85 -8.03
C ALA A 198 -9.79 -41.09 -7.28
N GLY A 199 -10.46 -42.23 -7.50
CA GLY A 199 -10.23 -43.46 -6.72
C GLY A 199 -8.78 -43.96 -6.73
N GLY A 200 -8.42 -44.79 -5.75
CA GLY A 200 -7.09 -45.41 -5.63
C GLY A 200 -6.37 -45.00 -4.34
N ASP A 201 -5.06 -44.74 -4.43
CA ASP A 201 -4.21 -44.39 -3.28
C ASP A 201 -4.53 -42.98 -2.71
N ASN A 202 -5.09 -42.08 -3.52
CA ASN A 202 -5.50 -40.73 -3.11
C ASN A 202 -6.61 -40.74 -2.04
N VAL A 203 -7.56 -41.68 -2.12
CA VAL A 203 -8.66 -41.79 -1.14
C VAL A 203 -8.12 -42.18 0.24
N LYS A 204 -7.14 -43.09 0.30
CA LYS A 204 -6.51 -43.49 1.57
C LYS A 204 -5.71 -42.34 2.18
N ALA A 205 -4.98 -41.60 1.35
CA ALA A 205 -4.18 -40.47 1.79
C ALA A 205 -5.03 -39.32 2.34
N VAL A 206 -6.11 -38.93 1.63
CA VAL A 206 -7.02 -37.88 2.11
C VAL A 206 -7.79 -38.32 3.36
N LYS A 207 -8.20 -39.60 3.46
CA LYS A 207 -8.83 -40.12 4.68
C LYS A 207 -7.89 -40.10 5.89
N GLN A 208 -6.60 -40.36 5.67
CA GLN A 208 -5.59 -40.24 6.71
C GLN A 208 -5.34 -38.78 7.08
N PHE A 209 -5.33 -37.87 6.10
CA PHE A 209 -5.19 -36.43 6.30
C PHE A 209 -6.32 -35.83 7.14
N LEU A 210 -7.59 -36.12 6.81
CA LEU A 210 -8.76 -35.70 7.60
C LEU A 210 -8.67 -36.21 9.05
N ARG A 211 -8.30 -37.49 9.24
CA ARG A 211 -8.13 -38.07 10.59
C ARG A 211 -6.98 -37.47 11.39
N GLN A 212 -5.91 -37.00 10.75
CA GLN A 212 -4.79 -36.36 11.43
C GLN A 212 -5.14 -34.92 11.83
N PHE A 213 -5.93 -34.22 11.01
CA PHE A 213 -6.46 -32.90 11.30
C PHE A 213 -7.40 -32.92 12.52
N ASP A 214 -8.34 -33.88 12.56
CA ASP A 214 -9.26 -34.08 13.70
C ASP A 214 -8.53 -34.40 15.02
N LYS A 215 -7.36 -35.03 14.94
CA LYS A 215 -6.49 -35.36 16.09
C LYS A 215 -5.56 -34.21 16.51
N GLY A 216 -5.67 -33.04 15.89
CA GLY A 216 -4.93 -31.83 16.27
C GLY A 216 -3.52 -31.73 15.69
N ASN A 217 -3.15 -32.53 14.69
CA ASN A 217 -1.85 -32.39 14.01
C ASN A 217 -1.94 -31.28 12.96
N ARG A 218 -1.21 -30.16 13.17
CA ARG A 218 -1.30 -28.93 12.36
C ARG A 218 -0.10 -28.70 11.44
N LYS A 219 0.73 -29.72 11.19
CA LYS A 219 1.98 -29.58 10.43
C LYS A 219 1.78 -29.47 8.91
N ASP A 220 0.71 -30.09 8.39
CA ASP A 220 0.36 -30.04 6.97
C ASP A 220 -1.10 -29.55 6.87
N VAL A 221 -1.30 -28.33 6.35
CA VAL A 221 -2.65 -27.72 6.17
C VAL A 221 -3.12 -27.86 4.72
N GLU A 222 -2.23 -28.33 3.84
CA GLU A 222 -2.46 -28.41 2.39
C GLU A 222 -2.17 -29.82 1.88
N PHE A 223 -3.02 -30.34 1.00
CA PHE A 223 -2.85 -31.65 0.39
C PHE A 223 -3.22 -31.59 -1.09
N ASN A 224 -2.31 -32.03 -1.97
CA ASN A 224 -2.57 -32.13 -3.39
C ASN A 224 -3.09 -33.53 -3.72
N PHE A 225 -4.15 -33.61 -4.52
CA PHE A 225 -4.79 -34.87 -4.90
C PHE A 225 -5.48 -34.72 -6.25
N GLU A 226 -5.78 -35.86 -6.88
CA GLU A 226 -6.61 -35.88 -8.07
C GLU A 226 -8.08 -36.01 -7.67
N SER A 227 -8.91 -35.08 -8.12
CA SER A 227 -10.35 -35.04 -7.87
C SER A 227 -11.13 -35.50 -9.10
N ARG A 228 -12.38 -35.91 -8.90
CA ARG A 228 -13.28 -36.37 -9.95
C ARG A 228 -14.57 -35.56 -9.94
N ARG A 229 -14.99 -35.08 -11.10
CA ARG A 229 -16.27 -34.39 -11.32
C ARG A 229 -17.42 -35.38 -11.52
N THR A 230 -18.66 -34.91 -11.42
CA THR A 230 -19.87 -35.71 -11.64
C THR A 230 -19.94 -36.29 -13.07
N ASP A 231 -19.35 -35.63 -14.06
CA ASP A 231 -19.26 -36.09 -15.46
C ASP A 231 -18.19 -37.19 -15.70
N GLY A 232 -17.44 -37.55 -14.65
CA GLY A 232 -16.37 -38.55 -14.71
C GLY A 232 -14.99 -38.02 -15.10
N SER A 233 -14.85 -36.74 -15.46
CA SER A 233 -13.55 -36.11 -15.71
C SER A 233 -12.76 -35.91 -14.41
N THR A 234 -11.43 -35.94 -14.50
CA THR A 234 -10.54 -35.68 -13.35
C THR A 234 -9.79 -34.35 -13.49
N PHE A 235 -9.34 -33.81 -12.35
CA PHE A 235 -8.48 -32.64 -12.30
C PHE A 235 -7.57 -32.67 -11.07
N GLU A 236 -6.40 -32.05 -11.17
CA GLU A 236 -5.52 -31.88 -10.01
C GLU A 236 -6.07 -30.78 -9.10
N ALA A 237 -6.20 -31.08 -7.82
CA ALA A 237 -6.79 -30.22 -6.82
C ALA A 237 -5.87 -30.07 -5.61
N LYS A 238 -5.90 -28.89 -5.01
CA LYS A 238 -5.27 -28.58 -3.74
C LYS A 238 -6.37 -28.40 -2.69
N LEU A 239 -6.35 -29.24 -1.66
CA LEU A 239 -7.24 -29.19 -0.50
C LEU A 239 -6.58 -28.40 0.62
N GLN A 240 -7.30 -27.46 1.20
CA GLN A 240 -6.95 -26.81 2.46
C GLN A 240 -8.06 -27.03 3.49
N LEU A 241 -7.67 -27.28 4.74
CA LEU A 241 -8.60 -27.49 5.85
C LEU A 241 -8.47 -26.37 6.89
N ALA A 242 -9.61 -25.87 7.37
CA ALA A 242 -9.68 -24.95 8.49
C ALA A 242 -10.77 -25.38 9.47
N ILE A 243 -10.59 -25.02 10.75
CA ILE A 243 -11.63 -25.22 11.76
C ILE A 243 -12.58 -24.04 11.66
N ALA A 244 -13.88 -24.34 11.59
CA ALA A 244 -14.92 -23.35 11.60
C ALA A 244 -16.05 -23.76 12.56
N THR A 245 -16.99 -22.84 12.76
CA THR A 245 -18.22 -23.10 13.49
C THR A 245 -19.39 -22.69 12.60
N LEU A 246 -20.35 -23.58 12.41
CA LEU A 246 -21.60 -23.32 11.73
C LEU A 246 -22.73 -23.59 12.72
N ASP A 247 -23.60 -22.59 12.93
CA ASP A 247 -24.71 -22.66 13.90
C ASP A 247 -24.30 -23.06 15.34
N GLY A 248 -23.06 -22.72 15.73
CA GLY A 248 -22.51 -23.03 17.05
C GLY A 248 -21.89 -24.43 17.18
N GLU A 249 -21.98 -25.26 16.14
CA GLU A 249 -21.33 -26.58 16.12
C GLU A 249 -19.96 -26.52 15.42
N PRO A 250 -18.94 -27.22 15.94
CA PRO A 250 -17.62 -27.26 15.32
C PRO A 250 -17.67 -28.07 14.02
N VAL A 251 -17.33 -27.43 12.91
CA VAL A 251 -17.32 -28.04 11.58
C VAL A 251 -15.97 -27.84 10.92
N THR A 252 -15.64 -28.67 9.94
CA THR A 252 -14.42 -28.51 9.15
C THR A 252 -14.73 -27.75 7.88
N GLN A 253 -14.05 -26.63 7.67
CA GLN A 253 -14.09 -25.91 6.41
C GLN A 253 -13.08 -26.53 5.44
N ILE A 254 -13.54 -26.82 4.23
CA ILE A 254 -12.70 -27.26 3.13
C ILE A 254 -12.66 -26.20 2.03
N ILE A 255 -11.46 -25.88 1.58
CA ILE A 255 -11.22 -25.01 0.44
C ILE A 255 -10.52 -25.84 -0.62
N ILE A 256 -11.11 -25.92 -1.80
CA ILE A 256 -10.56 -26.68 -2.91
C ILE A 256 -10.17 -25.70 -4.01
N GLN A 257 -8.92 -25.79 -4.46
CA GLN A 257 -8.42 -25.00 -5.56
C GLN A 257 -8.00 -25.95 -6.68
N GLN A 258 -8.46 -25.68 -7.89
CA GLN A 258 -7.96 -26.41 -9.05
C GLN A 258 -6.50 -26.01 -9.27
N ASN A 259 -5.59 -26.98 -9.22
CA ASN A 259 -4.18 -26.76 -9.51
C ASN A 259 -4.01 -26.67 -11.03
N ASN A 260 -4.38 -25.52 -11.60
CA ASN A 260 -4.20 -25.26 -13.02
C ASN A 260 -2.73 -24.93 -13.28
N SER A 261 -1.96 -25.93 -13.73
CA SER A 261 -0.66 -25.74 -14.40
C SER A 261 -0.75 -24.74 -15.58
N ASN A 262 -1.96 -24.51 -16.12
CA ASN A 262 -2.25 -23.53 -17.18
C ASN A 262 -2.29 -22.06 -16.74
N SER A 263 -2.44 -21.72 -15.45
CA SER A 263 -2.49 -20.32 -15.03
C SER A 263 -1.12 -19.64 -15.06
N SER A 264 -0.05 -20.41 -14.81
CA SER A 264 1.32 -19.89 -14.91
C SER A 264 1.71 -19.59 -16.35
N GLU A 265 1.28 -20.38 -17.34
CA GLU A 265 1.65 -20.15 -18.74
C GLU A 265 0.85 -18.99 -19.34
N VAL A 266 -0.44 -18.87 -19.01
CA VAL A 266 -1.26 -17.73 -19.45
C VAL A 266 -0.83 -16.45 -18.72
N ALA A 267 -0.55 -16.49 -17.42
CA ALA A 267 -0.03 -15.33 -16.69
C ALA A 267 1.39 -14.97 -17.15
N LYS A 268 2.26 -15.94 -17.48
CA LYS A 268 3.56 -15.66 -18.10
C LYS A 268 3.41 -15.05 -19.48
N ARG A 269 2.55 -15.60 -20.35
CA ARG A 269 2.29 -15.03 -21.68
C ARG A 269 1.64 -13.64 -21.59
N LEU A 270 0.79 -13.40 -20.58
CA LEU A 270 0.19 -12.09 -20.33
C LEU A 270 1.24 -11.09 -19.81
N ALA A 271 2.09 -11.51 -18.86
CA ALA A 271 3.19 -10.70 -18.35
C ALA A 271 4.26 -10.45 -19.41
N GLU A 272 4.56 -11.42 -20.28
CA GLU A 272 5.43 -11.26 -21.44
C GLU A 272 4.82 -10.30 -22.46
N ALA A 273 3.51 -10.40 -22.74
CA ALA A 273 2.82 -9.47 -23.62
C ALA A 273 2.78 -8.03 -23.06
N GLU A 274 2.65 -7.86 -21.74
CA GLU A 274 2.71 -6.55 -21.08
C GLU A 274 4.11 -5.93 -21.07
N ARG A 275 5.16 -6.71 -21.36
CA ARG A 275 6.56 -6.24 -21.41
C ARG A 275 7.06 -5.90 -22.81
N LYS A 276 6.33 -6.28 -23.86
CA LYS A 276 6.71 -6.01 -25.25
C LYS A 276 5.99 -4.80 -25.83
N ASP A 277 6.63 -4.11 -26.76
CA ASP A 277 6.01 -3.06 -27.57
C ASP A 277 5.19 -3.70 -28.71
N SER A 278 3.93 -3.30 -28.85
CA SER A 278 3.01 -3.90 -29.81
C SER A 278 3.37 -3.64 -31.27
N LEU A 279 4.18 -2.61 -31.56
CA LEU A 279 4.60 -2.28 -32.92
C LEU A 279 5.86 -3.03 -33.33
N THR A 280 6.85 -3.10 -32.44
CA THR A 280 8.20 -3.59 -32.76
C THR A 280 8.51 -4.98 -32.22
N GLY A 281 7.78 -5.48 -31.21
CA GLY A 281 8.02 -6.79 -30.59
C GLY A 281 9.24 -6.87 -29.65
N ILE A 282 10.06 -5.81 -29.58
CA ILE A 282 11.11 -5.65 -28.55
C ILE A 282 10.49 -5.20 -27.22
N ASP A 283 11.31 -5.10 -26.17
CA ASP A 283 10.83 -4.66 -24.86
C ASP A 283 10.24 -3.24 -24.91
N ASN A 284 9.22 -2.97 -24.10
CA ASN A 284 8.63 -1.65 -23.98
C ASN A 284 9.30 -0.83 -22.88
N ARG A 285 8.86 0.43 -22.73
CA ARG A 285 9.33 1.36 -21.71
C ARG A 285 9.23 0.80 -20.28
N HIS A 286 8.17 0.06 -19.97
CA HIS A 286 7.98 -0.50 -18.63
C HIS A 286 9.04 -1.58 -18.33
N SER A 287 9.27 -2.50 -19.26
CA SER A 287 10.32 -3.53 -19.14
C SER A 287 11.71 -2.89 -18.99
N PHE A 288 11.98 -1.82 -19.75
CA PHE A 288 13.21 -1.05 -19.62
C PHE A 288 13.40 -0.43 -18.23
N GLU A 289 12.37 0.25 -17.70
CA GLU A 289 12.45 0.90 -16.38
C GLU A 289 12.71 -0.11 -15.26
N GLU A 290 12.12 -1.32 -15.33
CA GLU A 290 12.42 -2.42 -14.42
C GLU A 290 13.88 -2.89 -14.52
N GLN A 291 14.38 -3.12 -15.74
CA GLN A 291 15.75 -3.57 -15.99
C GLN A 291 16.78 -2.52 -15.57
N LEU A 292 16.53 -1.25 -15.85
CA LEU A 292 17.39 -0.14 -15.42
C LEU A 292 17.47 -0.07 -13.90
N THR A 293 16.33 -0.23 -13.22
CA THR A 293 16.27 -0.25 -11.74
C THR A 293 17.05 -1.44 -11.18
N ALA A 294 16.92 -2.62 -11.77
CA ALA A 294 17.65 -3.81 -11.37
C ALA A 294 19.17 -3.65 -11.55
N ALA A 295 19.61 -3.16 -12.72
CA ALA A 295 21.03 -2.90 -12.99
C ALA A 295 21.61 -1.83 -12.06
N TYR A 296 20.86 -0.77 -11.78
CA TYR A 296 21.25 0.28 -10.83
C TYR A 296 21.49 -0.27 -9.42
N GLU A 297 20.56 -1.11 -8.91
CA GLU A 297 20.69 -1.69 -7.58
C GLU A 297 21.89 -2.64 -7.46
N GLN A 298 22.22 -3.37 -8.53
CA GLN A 298 23.43 -4.20 -8.58
C GLN A 298 24.71 -3.36 -8.68
N ALA A 299 24.70 -2.29 -9.49
CA ALA A 299 25.81 -1.36 -9.61
C ALA A 299 26.13 -0.68 -8.27
N ARG A 300 25.10 -0.23 -7.54
CA ARG A 300 25.25 0.38 -6.20
C ARG A 300 25.89 -0.57 -5.19
N LYS A 301 25.60 -1.87 -5.28
CA LYS A 301 26.24 -2.92 -4.46
C LYS A 301 27.68 -3.21 -4.90
N GLY A 302 28.09 -2.72 -6.07
CA GLY A 302 29.40 -2.96 -6.66
C GLY A 302 29.56 -4.37 -7.26
N THR A 303 28.45 -5.06 -7.53
CA THR A 303 28.47 -6.43 -8.09
C THR A 303 28.46 -6.44 -9.62
N LEU A 304 28.17 -5.30 -10.25
CA LEU A 304 27.99 -5.15 -11.68
C LEU A 304 28.41 -3.72 -12.10
N THR A 305 28.88 -3.54 -13.34
CA THR A 305 28.81 -2.24 -14.02
C THR A 305 27.90 -2.36 -15.23
N ALA A 306 27.18 -1.30 -15.57
CA ALA A 306 26.30 -1.28 -16.73
C ALA A 306 26.40 0.05 -17.47
N ALA A 307 25.81 0.13 -18.66
CA ALA A 307 25.68 1.36 -19.41
C ALA A 307 24.33 1.43 -20.12
N LEU A 308 23.75 2.62 -20.12
CA LEU A 308 22.57 3.00 -20.87
C LEU A 308 23.00 3.70 -22.16
N LEU A 309 22.60 3.17 -23.32
CA LEU A 309 22.62 3.90 -24.58
C LEU A 309 21.20 4.35 -24.91
N TYR A 310 20.98 5.65 -24.97
CA TYR A 310 19.72 6.25 -25.41
C TYR A 310 19.84 6.63 -26.88
N VAL A 311 19.06 5.99 -27.74
CA VAL A 311 19.14 6.10 -29.20
C VAL A 311 17.91 6.86 -29.70
N GLN A 312 18.07 8.10 -30.12
CA GLN A 312 16.98 8.92 -30.68
C GLN A 312 17.09 8.97 -32.21
N LEU A 313 16.00 8.65 -32.89
CA LEU A 313 15.88 8.82 -34.33
C LEU A 313 15.84 10.30 -34.71
N ASP A 314 16.67 10.67 -35.68
CA ASP A 314 16.73 12.01 -36.22
C ASP A 314 15.72 12.18 -37.36
N ASN A 315 15.37 13.44 -37.66
CA ASN A 315 14.55 13.78 -38.83
C ASN A 315 13.16 13.08 -38.90
N VAL A 316 12.62 12.55 -37.80
CA VAL A 316 11.29 11.89 -37.77
C VAL A 316 10.18 12.80 -38.30
N GLY A 317 10.29 14.11 -38.10
CA GLY A 317 9.37 15.09 -38.70
C GLY A 317 9.42 15.12 -40.25
N LYS A 318 10.60 14.97 -40.86
CA LYS A 318 10.75 14.88 -42.32
C LYS A 318 10.13 13.59 -42.86
N ILE A 319 10.33 12.48 -42.15
CA ILE A 319 9.73 11.18 -42.48
C ILE A 319 8.21 11.29 -42.43
N ARG A 320 7.66 11.87 -41.35
CA ARG A 320 6.22 12.14 -41.20
C ARG A 320 5.67 12.95 -42.37
N ASN A 321 6.35 14.02 -42.76
CA ASN A 321 5.90 14.90 -43.84
C ASN A 321 5.95 14.23 -45.22
N SER A 322 6.89 13.30 -45.45
CA SER A 322 7.09 12.64 -46.74
C SER A 322 6.24 11.37 -46.92
N LEU A 323 6.11 10.57 -45.86
CA LEU A 323 5.55 9.21 -45.88
C LEU A 323 4.36 9.01 -44.92
N GLY A 324 3.94 10.04 -44.19
CA GLY A 324 2.86 9.94 -43.21
C GLY A 324 3.21 9.07 -42.00
N LEU A 325 2.18 8.65 -41.26
CA LEU A 325 2.33 7.83 -40.05
C LEU A 325 2.87 6.43 -40.35
N GLN A 326 2.45 5.82 -41.47
CA GLN A 326 2.93 4.52 -41.91
C GLN A 326 4.45 4.52 -42.19
N GLY A 327 4.98 5.65 -42.68
CA GLY A 327 6.41 5.91 -42.79
C GLY A 327 7.18 5.79 -41.48
N ILE A 328 6.63 6.38 -40.42
CA ILE A 328 7.21 6.34 -39.08
C ILE A 328 7.18 4.91 -38.54
N ASP A 329 6.05 4.24 -38.65
CA ASP A 329 5.90 2.88 -38.13
C ASP A 329 6.85 1.89 -38.82
N SER A 330 6.99 1.98 -40.16
CA SER A 330 7.95 1.16 -40.91
C SER A 330 9.39 1.47 -40.49
N THR A 331 9.74 2.76 -40.32
CA THR A 331 11.06 3.19 -39.84
C THR A 331 11.37 2.58 -38.48
N VAL A 332 10.45 2.74 -37.52
CA VAL A 332 10.60 2.29 -36.15
C VAL A 332 10.75 0.76 -36.09
N LYS A 333 9.99 0.01 -36.89
CA LYS A 333 10.13 -1.46 -36.98
C LYS A 333 11.49 -1.89 -37.52
N GLN A 334 11.95 -1.30 -38.61
CA GLN A 334 13.25 -1.66 -39.22
C GLN A 334 14.42 -1.32 -38.29
N VAL A 335 14.36 -0.17 -37.63
CA VAL A 335 15.36 0.22 -36.64
C VAL A 335 15.34 -0.74 -35.45
N ALA A 336 14.16 -1.06 -34.91
CA ALA A 336 14.04 -1.99 -33.78
C ALA A 336 14.67 -3.35 -34.09
N ASN A 337 14.33 -3.95 -35.25
CA ASN A 337 14.91 -5.22 -35.68
C ASN A 337 16.43 -5.14 -35.80
N THR A 338 16.95 -4.04 -36.36
CA THR A 338 18.39 -3.87 -36.51
C THR A 338 19.09 -3.71 -35.16
N LEU A 339 18.48 -2.99 -34.20
CA LEU A 339 19.04 -2.88 -32.86
C LEU A 339 19.05 -4.23 -32.15
N ASP A 340 17.96 -4.99 -32.24
CA ASP A 340 17.81 -6.33 -31.65
C ASP A 340 18.84 -7.32 -32.23
N GLU A 341 19.11 -7.27 -33.53
CA GLU A 341 20.15 -8.08 -34.18
C GLU A 341 21.59 -7.64 -33.81
N LEU A 342 21.80 -6.33 -33.60
CA LEU A 342 23.13 -5.79 -33.32
C LEU A 342 23.57 -5.97 -31.88
N VAL A 343 22.62 -6.04 -30.94
CA VAL A 343 22.85 -6.10 -29.49
C VAL A 343 22.53 -7.51 -28.98
N ALA A 344 23.51 -8.40 -29.05
CA ALA A 344 23.33 -9.79 -28.61
C ALA A 344 23.34 -9.96 -27.07
N ASP A 345 24.17 -9.19 -26.36
CA ASP A 345 24.39 -9.30 -24.92
C ASP A 345 23.86 -8.08 -24.16
N GLY A 346 22.64 -7.64 -24.50
CA GLY A 346 21.99 -6.50 -23.87
C GLY A 346 20.49 -6.48 -24.08
N HIS A 347 19.84 -5.51 -23.45
CA HIS A 347 18.39 -5.34 -23.54
C HIS A 347 18.06 -4.14 -24.42
N VAL A 348 17.37 -4.39 -25.53
CA VAL A 348 16.86 -3.34 -26.43
C VAL A 348 15.40 -3.10 -26.12
N SER A 349 15.03 -1.83 -25.93
CA SER A 349 13.66 -1.45 -25.63
C SER A 349 13.23 -0.21 -26.40
N ARG A 350 11.94 -0.11 -26.69
CA ARG A 350 11.32 1.10 -27.23
C ARG A 350 10.86 1.99 -26.07
N PHE A 351 11.52 3.13 -25.92
CA PHE A 351 11.26 4.06 -24.82
C PHE A 351 10.18 5.10 -25.17
N SER A 352 10.16 5.56 -26.42
CA SER A 352 9.16 6.50 -26.92
C SER A 352 8.93 6.32 -28.42
N ASP A 353 8.06 7.15 -29.01
CA ASP A 353 7.76 7.14 -30.45
C ASP A 353 8.99 7.26 -31.34
N LYS A 354 10.03 7.94 -30.87
CA LYS A 354 11.25 8.26 -31.62
C LYS A 354 12.53 7.76 -30.95
N ALA A 355 12.45 7.07 -29.81
CA ALA A 355 13.63 6.70 -29.04
C ALA A 355 13.61 5.26 -28.57
N PHE A 356 14.79 4.66 -28.61
CA PHE A 356 15.11 3.35 -28.09
C PHE A 356 16.12 3.48 -26.96
N THR A 357 16.13 2.49 -26.08
CA THR A 357 17.09 2.38 -24.99
C THR A 357 17.77 1.03 -25.09
N ILE A 358 19.06 1.01 -24.83
CA ILE A 358 19.86 -0.21 -24.81
C ILE A 358 20.59 -0.26 -23.48
N LEU A 359 20.41 -1.36 -22.74
CA LEU A 359 21.11 -1.61 -21.48
C LEU A 359 22.11 -2.75 -21.70
N VAL A 360 23.40 -2.46 -21.47
CA VAL A 360 24.48 -3.45 -21.58
C VAL A 360 25.28 -3.53 -20.29
N GLU A 361 25.74 -4.73 -19.97
CA GLU A 361 26.45 -5.02 -18.73
C GLU A 361 27.94 -5.25 -18.97
N ASN A 362 28.77 -4.84 -18.01
CA ASN A 362 30.21 -5.10 -17.92
C ASN A 362 31.02 -4.70 -19.16
N GLN A 363 30.62 -3.62 -19.83
CA GLN A 363 31.31 -3.12 -21.03
C GLN A 363 32.34 -2.03 -20.69
N THR A 364 33.46 -2.06 -21.41
CA THR A 364 34.47 -0.99 -21.35
C THR A 364 34.02 0.24 -22.15
N THR A 365 34.56 1.43 -21.85
CA THR A 365 34.26 2.65 -22.62
C THR A 365 34.45 2.45 -24.13
N ALA A 366 35.59 1.89 -24.53
CA ALA A 366 35.89 1.66 -25.95
C ALA A 366 34.93 0.66 -26.61
N ALA A 367 34.37 -0.29 -25.86
CA ALA A 367 33.36 -1.21 -26.37
C ALA A 367 32.01 -0.50 -26.57
N LEU A 368 31.63 0.39 -25.65
CA LEU A 368 30.41 1.20 -25.74
C LEU A 368 30.45 2.17 -26.92
N GLU A 369 31.57 2.87 -27.12
CA GLU A 369 31.77 3.78 -28.25
C GLU A 369 31.70 3.03 -29.58
N LYS A 370 32.39 1.89 -29.69
CA LYS A 370 32.30 1.02 -30.88
C LYS A 370 30.88 0.53 -31.14
N LEU A 371 30.13 0.20 -30.09
CA LEU A 371 28.73 -0.21 -30.23
C LEU A 371 27.87 0.96 -30.75
N ALA A 372 28.03 2.16 -30.21
CA ALA A 372 27.33 3.35 -30.65
C ALA A 372 27.67 3.71 -32.12
N GLU A 373 28.95 3.65 -32.51
CA GLU A 373 29.38 3.84 -33.90
C GLU A 373 28.74 2.82 -34.83
N LYS A 374 28.75 1.54 -34.45
CA LYS A 374 28.15 0.45 -35.23
C LYS A 374 26.65 0.67 -35.40
N ILE A 375 25.93 1.05 -34.33
CA ILE A 375 24.50 1.36 -34.38
C ILE A 375 24.24 2.54 -35.31
N GLY A 376 24.95 3.66 -35.12
CA GLY A 376 24.79 4.86 -35.94
C GLY A 376 25.06 4.60 -37.42
N MET A 377 26.13 3.88 -37.75
CA MET A 377 26.47 3.50 -39.12
C MET A 377 25.41 2.59 -39.74
N SER A 378 24.91 1.60 -39.01
CA SER A 378 23.87 0.71 -39.50
C SER A 378 22.59 1.48 -39.81
N ILE A 379 22.12 2.34 -38.89
CA ILE A 379 20.92 3.17 -39.09
C ILE A 379 21.09 4.12 -40.28
N SER A 380 22.24 4.79 -40.40
CA SER A 380 22.49 5.73 -41.51
C SER A 380 22.48 5.08 -42.91
N LYS A 381 22.74 3.78 -42.99
CA LYS A 381 22.78 3.01 -44.24
C LYS A 381 21.42 2.42 -44.61
N MET A 382 20.43 2.48 -43.72
CA MET A 382 19.10 1.96 -43.98
C MET A 382 18.38 2.81 -45.02
N LEU A 383 17.79 2.14 -46.01
CA LEU A 383 16.80 2.71 -46.89
C LEU A 383 15.43 2.18 -46.47
N ILE A 384 14.62 3.06 -45.89
CA ILE A 384 13.28 2.72 -45.43
C ILE A 384 12.33 2.88 -46.61
N GLU A 385 11.84 1.76 -47.12
CA GLU A 385 10.85 1.73 -48.20
C GLU A 385 9.43 1.66 -47.62
N VAL A 386 8.57 2.56 -48.10
CA VAL A 386 7.12 2.50 -47.89
C VAL A 386 6.44 2.73 -49.23
N ASP A 387 5.69 1.72 -49.68
CA ASP A 387 5.08 1.63 -51.01
C ASP A 387 6.09 1.75 -52.17
N LYS A 388 6.23 2.93 -52.76
CA LYS A 388 7.15 3.24 -53.88
C LYS A 388 8.09 4.41 -53.57
N ARG A 389 8.22 4.77 -52.29
CA ARG A 389 9.05 5.88 -51.83
C ARG A 389 10.07 5.36 -50.82
N THR A 390 11.28 5.89 -50.90
CA THR A 390 12.36 5.59 -49.96
C THR A 390 12.69 6.83 -49.14
N THR A 391 13.02 6.61 -47.87
CA THR A 391 13.57 7.62 -46.98
C THR A 391 14.76 7.05 -46.21
N SER A 392 15.54 7.91 -45.59
CA SER A 392 16.63 7.52 -44.70
C SER A 392 16.56 8.34 -43.42
N THR A 393 17.16 7.79 -42.37
CA THR A 393 17.28 8.44 -41.07
C THR A 393 18.68 8.23 -40.52
N THR A 394 19.01 9.00 -39.50
CA THR A 394 20.20 8.82 -38.68
C THR A 394 19.74 8.69 -37.22
N ALA A 395 20.65 8.33 -36.33
CA ALA A 395 20.36 8.33 -34.91
C ALA A 395 21.41 9.12 -34.15
N SER A 396 20.94 9.91 -33.19
CA SER A 396 21.75 10.52 -32.15
C SER A 396 21.76 9.59 -30.94
N ILE A 397 22.94 9.32 -30.37
CA ILE A 397 23.12 8.31 -29.32
C ILE A 397 23.79 8.92 -28.10
N ALA A 398 23.15 8.88 -26.94
CA ALA A 398 23.78 9.25 -25.67
C ALA A 398 24.19 7.99 -24.92
N ILE A 399 25.39 7.97 -24.35
CA ILE A 399 25.90 6.86 -23.55
C ILE A 399 26.09 7.36 -22.11
N VAL A 400 25.46 6.69 -21.14
CA VAL A 400 25.58 7.00 -19.71
C VAL A 400 26.02 5.74 -18.97
N LYS A 401 27.11 5.82 -18.22
CA LYS A 401 27.60 4.71 -17.41
C LYS A 401 26.85 4.60 -16.08
N ILE A 402 26.69 3.36 -15.65
CA ILE A 402 26.03 2.98 -14.40
C ILE A 402 27.03 2.21 -13.56
N GLU A 403 27.57 2.90 -12.56
CA GLU A 403 28.60 2.44 -11.65
C GLU A 403 28.16 2.67 -10.20
N LYS A 404 29.02 2.32 -9.25
CA LYS A 404 28.70 2.31 -7.81
C LYS A 404 28.18 3.64 -7.26
N ASN A 405 28.69 4.76 -7.78
CA ASN A 405 28.41 6.10 -7.26
C ASN A 405 27.53 6.92 -8.21
N THR A 406 26.91 6.27 -9.18
CA THR A 406 26.00 6.89 -10.13
C THR A 406 24.69 7.32 -9.43
N PRO A 407 24.05 8.42 -9.84
CA PRO A 407 22.80 8.89 -9.27
C PRO A 407 21.63 7.98 -9.65
N GLU A 408 20.46 8.24 -9.06
CA GLU A 408 19.27 7.42 -9.28
C GLU A 408 18.85 7.32 -10.76
N PRO A 409 18.15 6.24 -11.16
CA PRO A 409 17.79 5.96 -12.56
C PRO A 409 17.16 7.14 -13.32
N ARG A 410 16.36 7.95 -12.64
CA ARG A 410 15.72 9.13 -13.22
C ARG A 410 16.74 10.15 -13.73
N VAL A 411 17.75 10.46 -12.91
CA VAL A 411 18.82 11.40 -13.26
C VAL A 411 19.63 10.88 -14.44
N LEU A 412 19.82 9.57 -14.55
CA LEU A 412 20.53 8.96 -15.69
C LEU A 412 19.79 9.13 -17.01
N LEU A 413 18.47 8.99 -16.98
CA LEU A 413 17.64 9.25 -18.15
C LEU A 413 17.66 10.73 -18.54
N GLU A 414 17.57 11.63 -17.55
CA GLU A 414 17.66 13.08 -17.79
C GLU A 414 19.01 13.43 -18.44
N ARG A 415 20.13 12.93 -17.91
CA ARG A 415 21.47 13.09 -18.51
C ARG A 415 21.57 12.56 -19.93
N ALA A 416 21.00 11.39 -20.20
CA ALA A 416 20.99 10.82 -21.55
C ALA A 416 20.20 11.70 -22.53
N MET A 417 19.03 12.21 -22.10
CA MET A 417 18.19 13.08 -22.92
C MET A 417 18.84 14.45 -23.15
N ASP A 418 19.53 15.01 -22.16
CA ASP A 418 20.27 16.26 -22.30
C ASP A 418 21.45 16.12 -23.26
N ALA A 419 22.19 15.01 -23.19
CA ALA A 419 23.25 14.71 -24.16
C ALA A 419 22.71 14.60 -25.59
N ILE A 420 21.52 14.00 -25.79
CA ILE A 420 20.84 14.02 -27.10
C ILE A 420 20.51 15.45 -27.53
N ASN A 421 19.94 16.27 -26.64
CA ASN A 421 19.61 17.66 -26.95
C ASN A 421 20.86 18.45 -27.36
N GLN A 422 21.97 18.25 -26.67
CA GLN A 422 23.26 18.86 -27.01
C GLN A 422 23.75 18.43 -28.40
N ILE A 423 23.72 17.13 -28.73
CA ILE A 423 24.04 16.64 -30.07
C ILE A 423 23.17 17.35 -31.12
N MET A 424 21.87 17.49 -30.87
CA MET A 424 20.95 18.13 -31.81
C MET A 424 21.25 19.62 -32.00
N ILE A 425 21.63 20.34 -30.94
CA ILE A 425 22.03 21.75 -31.03
C ILE A 425 23.33 21.89 -31.84
N GLU A 426 24.36 21.13 -31.50
CA GLU A 426 25.69 21.19 -32.14
C GLU A 426 25.64 20.81 -33.63
N THR A 427 24.76 19.88 -33.98
CA THR A 427 24.60 19.40 -35.36
C THR A 427 23.53 20.15 -36.15
N SER A 428 22.95 21.23 -35.59
CA SER A 428 21.83 21.96 -36.20
C SER A 428 20.67 21.05 -36.63
N ASN A 429 20.33 20.09 -35.76
CA ASN A 429 19.31 19.05 -35.94
C ASN A 429 19.58 18.02 -37.06
N ASN A 430 20.82 17.93 -37.56
CA ASN A 430 21.19 16.87 -38.49
C ASN A 430 21.54 15.55 -37.79
N GLY A 431 21.91 15.58 -36.50
CA GLY A 431 22.14 14.41 -35.66
C GLY A 431 23.27 13.51 -36.15
N GLY A 432 23.10 12.19 -35.97
CA GLY A 432 24.00 11.16 -36.49
C GLY A 432 25.34 11.03 -35.76
N ARG A 433 25.40 11.46 -34.48
CA ARG A 433 26.57 11.36 -33.62
C ARG A 433 26.26 10.62 -32.33
N TYR A 434 27.29 10.19 -31.64
CA TYR A 434 27.17 9.74 -30.26
C TYR A 434 27.86 10.70 -29.30
N HIS A 435 27.42 10.70 -28.05
CA HIS A 435 28.02 11.44 -26.95
C HIS A 435 28.09 10.55 -25.72
N LEU A 436 29.28 10.35 -25.17
CA LEU A 436 29.47 9.70 -23.88
C LEU A 436 29.39 10.76 -22.79
N TYR A 437 28.42 10.62 -21.89
CA TYR A 437 28.30 11.51 -20.75
C TYR A 437 29.52 11.38 -19.83
N ASP A 438 30.23 12.49 -19.62
CA ASP A 438 31.29 12.63 -18.64
C ASP A 438 30.85 13.60 -17.55
N ALA A 439 30.76 13.12 -16.31
CA ALA A 439 30.38 13.94 -15.17
C ALA A 439 31.30 15.16 -14.98
N SER A 440 32.56 15.09 -15.41
CA SER A 440 33.50 16.21 -15.29
C SER A 440 33.15 17.40 -16.18
N GLU A 441 32.39 17.21 -17.25
CA GLU A 441 31.92 18.29 -18.13
C GLU A 441 30.82 19.12 -17.46
N HIS A 442 30.06 18.51 -16.55
CA HIS A 442 28.94 19.12 -15.84
C HIS A 442 29.25 19.45 -14.37
N ALA A 443 30.45 19.13 -13.88
CA ALA A 443 30.85 19.34 -12.49
C ALA A 443 30.84 20.80 -12.02
N ASN A 444 30.78 21.76 -12.94
CA ASN A 444 30.66 23.18 -12.61
C ASN A 444 29.21 23.65 -12.40
N SER A 445 28.22 22.88 -12.86
CA SER A 445 26.81 23.27 -12.91
C SER A 445 25.84 22.26 -12.30
N ASP A 446 26.29 21.04 -12.03
CA ASP A 446 25.50 19.96 -11.43
C ASP A 446 26.24 19.37 -10.20
N ASP A 447 25.63 19.50 -9.02
CA ASP A 447 26.16 19.00 -7.75
C ASP A 447 26.39 17.47 -7.76
N HIS A 448 25.54 16.70 -8.44
CA HIS A 448 25.72 15.25 -8.57
C HIS A 448 26.92 14.92 -9.46
N ALA A 449 27.08 15.64 -10.57
CA ALA A 449 28.22 15.48 -11.45
C ALA A 449 29.54 15.87 -10.77
N LEU A 450 29.51 16.91 -9.92
CA LEU A 450 30.64 17.32 -9.09
C LEU A 450 30.99 16.26 -8.03
N ALA A 451 29.98 15.68 -7.36
CA ALA A 451 30.18 14.61 -6.40
C ALA A 451 30.82 13.36 -7.04
N GLU A 452 30.37 12.96 -8.23
CA GLU A 452 30.99 11.88 -8.99
C GLU A 452 32.44 12.19 -9.35
N SER A 453 32.72 13.42 -9.83
CA SER A 453 34.07 13.87 -10.16
C SER A 453 35.00 13.85 -8.93
N LEU A 454 34.50 14.20 -7.75
CA LEU A 454 35.24 14.12 -6.49
C LEU A 454 35.55 12.66 -6.11
N VAL A 455 34.57 11.76 -6.19
CA VAL A 455 34.77 10.34 -5.86
C VAL A 455 35.78 9.71 -6.80
N ASP A 456 35.68 10.03 -8.09
CA ASP A 456 36.65 9.57 -9.07
C ASP A 456 38.05 10.14 -8.76
N ALA A 457 38.18 11.43 -8.48
CA ALA A 457 39.48 12.04 -8.16
C ALA A 457 40.16 11.41 -6.94
N ILE A 458 39.37 11.02 -5.92
CA ILE A 458 39.85 10.26 -4.75
C ILE A 458 40.35 8.88 -5.17
N THR A 459 39.57 8.17 -6.00
CA THR A 459 39.82 6.77 -6.35
C THR A 459 40.99 6.63 -7.33
N ASN A 460 41.06 7.53 -8.31
CA ASN A 460 42.00 7.49 -9.42
C ASN A 460 43.18 8.48 -9.26
N ASN A 461 43.35 9.06 -8.07
CA ASN A 461 44.40 10.04 -7.75
C ASN A 461 44.47 11.22 -8.74
N ARG A 462 43.30 11.78 -9.13
CA ARG A 462 43.23 12.91 -10.08
C ARG A 462 43.31 14.28 -9.41
N PHE A 463 43.24 14.35 -8.08
CA PHE A 463 43.50 15.59 -7.35
C PHE A 463 44.95 16.07 -7.53
N GLN A 464 45.14 17.38 -7.49
CA GLN A 464 46.45 18.02 -7.52
C GLN A 464 46.72 18.74 -6.19
N LEU A 465 47.92 18.55 -5.66
CA LEU A 465 48.43 19.31 -4.51
C LEU A 465 49.35 20.43 -5.00
N LEU A 466 49.01 21.65 -4.63
CA LEU A 466 49.87 22.83 -4.75
C LEU A 466 50.49 23.14 -3.39
N PHE A 467 51.65 23.78 -3.41
CA PHE A 467 52.44 24.07 -2.21
C PHE A 467 52.81 25.55 -2.19
N GLN A 468 52.35 26.28 -1.19
CA GLN A 468 52.68 27.69 -1.01
C GLN A 468 53.77 27.83 0.06
N PRO A 469 54.95 28.38 -0.26
CA PRO A 469 56.01 28.59 0.73
C PRO A 469 55.61 29.63 1.78
N ILE A 470 55.93 29.35 3.04
CA ILE A 470 55.80 30.25 4.17
C ILE A 470 57.20 30.66 4.62
N TYR A 471 57.55 31.91 4.35
CA TYR A 471 58.87 32.46 4.66
C TYR A 471 58.94 32.96 6.11
N ASP A 472 60.12 32.79 6.71
CA ASP A 472 60.49 33.47 7.95
C ASP A 472 60.84 34.93 7.61
N ILE A 473 60.31 35.89 8.36
CA ILE A 473 60.58 37.32 8.16
C ILE A 473 62.08 37.62 8.34
N ASN A 474 62.78 36.82 9.14
CA ASN A 474 64.20 37.02 9.45
C ASN A 474 65.14 36.22 8.53
N ASN A 475 64.65 35.23 7.79
CA ASN A 475 65.47 34.34 6.96
C ASN A 475 64.86 34.17 5.56
N ASP A 476 65.65 34.45 4.51
CA ASP A 476 65.24 34.33 3.10
C ASP A 476 65.22 32.87 2.58
N ARG A 477 64.89 31.92 3.46
CA ARG A 477 64.83 30.49 3.17
C ARG A 477 63.51 29.92 3.71
N SER A 478 62.73 29.28 2.85
CA SER A 478 61.47 28.63 3.21
C SER A 478 61.59 27.12 3.06
N ASP A 479 61.72 26.42 4.18
CA ASP A 479 61.54 24.96 4.27
C ASP A 479 60.14 24.61 4.82
N PHE A 480 59.19 25.55 4.82
CA PHE A 480 57.82 25.34 5.32
C PHE A 480 56.80 25.69 4.24
N PHE A 481 55.89 24.76 3.94
CA PHE A 481 54.93 24.94 2.85
C PHE A 481 53.52 24.59 3.29
N GLU A 482 52.56 25.41 2.91
CA GLU A 482 51.14 25.12 3.04
C GLU A 482 50.62 24.34 1.84
N VAL A 483 49.79 23.33 2.10
CA VAL A 483 49.25 22.43 1.09
C VAL A 483 47.87 22.89 0.65
N TYR A 484 47.69 23.08 -0.66
CA TYR A 484 46.43 23.47 -1.27
C TYR A 484 45.92 22.38 -2.22
N LEU A 485 44.68 21.97 -2.04
CA LEU A 485 44.02 21.00 -2.91
C LEU A 485 43.43 21.68 -4.16
N ARG A 486 43.51 21.00 -5.30
CA ARG A 486 42.90 21.38 -6.57
C ARG A 486 42.26 20.18 -7.23
N LEU A 487 41.10 20.37 -7.85
CA LEU A 487 40.41 19.36 -8.64
C LEU A 487 40.47 19.75 -10.13
N PRO A 488 41.37 19.15 -10.92
CA PRO A 488 41.35 19.29 -12.37
C PRO A 488 40.13 18.56 -12.96
N LEU A 489 39.37 19.24 -13.82
CA LEU A 489 38.31 18.61 -14.62
C LEU A 489 38.90 18.17 -15.95
N ALA A 490 38.68 16.90 -16.32
CA ALA A 490 39.40 16.26 -17.43
C ALA A 490 39.02 16.84 -18.81
N ASN A 491 37.77 17.29 -18.99
CA ASN A 491 37.24 17.66 -20.32
C ASN A 491 36.70 19.11 -20.41
N ALA A 492 36.53 19.82 -19.30
CA ALA A 492 36.04 21.20 -19.30
C ALA A 492 37.21 22.19 -19.40
N ASP A 493 37.71 22.50 -20.60
CA ASP A 493 38.58 23.67 -20.89
C ASP A 493 39.77 23.90 -19.93
N ASN A 494 40.41 22.83 -19.44
CA ASN A 494 41.52 22.92 -18.46
C ASN A 494 41.10 23.58 -17.13
N THR A 495 39.82 23.51 -16.79
CA THR A 495 39.24 24.11 -15.58
C THR A 495 39.75 23.38 -14.34
N ILE A 496 40.23 24.15 -13.37
CA ILE A 496 40.71 23.63 -12.09
C ILE A 496 39.86 24.23 -10.98
N LEU A 497 39.13 23.39 -10.27
CA LEU A 497 38.30 23.80 -9.14
C LEU A 497 39.11 23.92 -7.85
N THR A 498 38.79 24.96 -7.09
CA THR A 498 39.29 25.25 -5.74
C THR A 498 38.36 24.67 -4.68
N PRO A 499 38.84 24.42 -3.45
CA PRO A 499 38.01 23.89 -2.37
C PRO A 499 36.73 24.69 -2.15
N ASP A 500 36.77 26.02 -2.19
CA ASP A 500 35.57 26.85 -2.00
C ASP A 500 34.43 26.54 -2.99
N GLN A 501 34.77 26.02 -4.18
CA GLN A 501 33.79 25.68 -5.22
C GLN A 501 33.18 24.29 -5.02
N PHE A 502 33.87 23.35 -4.38
CA PHE A 502 33.40 21.96 -4.25
C PHE A 502 33.17 21.48 -2.81
N MET A 503 33.60 22.22 -1.79
CA MET A 503 33.53 21.79 -0.39
C MET A 503 32.08 21.66 0.12
N ALA A 504 31.16 22.51 -0.38
CA ALA A 504 29.74 22.39 -0.06
C ALA A 504 29.16 21.05 -0.53
N VAL A 505 29.48 20.65 -1.77
CA VAL A 505 29.07 19.37 -2.36
C VAL A 505 29.79 18.20 -1.69
N ALA A 506 31.09 18.32 -1.41
CA ALA A 506 31.82 17.31 -0.67
C ALA A 506 31.21 17.06 0.72
N LYS A 507 30.72 18.11 1.38
CA LYS A 507 30.03 18.02 2.68
C LYS A 507 28.68 17.32 2.57
N SER A 508 27.83 17.74 1.62
CA SER A 508 26.49 17.12 1.44
C SER A 508 26.59 15.64 1.05
N HIS A 509 27.63 15.26 0.31
CA HIS A 509 27.89 13.87 -0.10
C HIS A 509 28.83 13.09 0.84
N GLN A 510 29.17 13.63 2.02
CA GLN A 510 29.99 12.95 3.04
C GLN A 510 31.38 12.49 2.53
N LEU A 511 31.98 13.29 1.65
CA LEU A 511 33.29 13.02 1.05
C LEU A 511 34.46 13.66 1.80
N LEU A 512 34.20 14.59 2.74
CA LEU A 512 35.24 15.36 3.44
C LEU A 512 36.33 14.47 4.05
N GLU A 513 35.96 13.47 4.86
CA GLU A 513 36.95 12.58 5.50
C GLU A 513 37.80 11.80 4.49
N LYS A 514 37.22 11.43 3.35
CA LYS A 514 37.94 10.72 2.28
C LYS A 514 38.93 11.65 1.59
N ILE A 515 38.53 12.91 1.36
CA ILE A 515 39.39 13.96 0.81
C ILE A 515 40.54 14.24 1.78
N ASP A 516 40.28 14.46 3.07
CA ASP A 516 41.30 14.72 4.09
C ASP A 516 42.33 13.59 4.14
N ARG A 517 41.85 12.34 4.16
CA ARG A 517 42.71 11.16 4.11
C ARG A 517 43.55 11.12 2.84
N TRP A 518 42.97 11.43 1.69
CA TRP A 518 43.69 11.49 0.41
C TRP A 518 44.78 12.57 0.44
N VAL A 519 44.46 13.78 0.93
CA VAL A 519 45.40 14.91 1.04
C VAL A 519 46.56 14.55 1.95
N LEU A 520 46.29 14.05 3.16
CA LEU A 520 47.32 13.69 4.13
C LEU A 520 48.28 12.63 3.57
N ILE A 521 47.74 11.56 2.96
CA ILE A 521 48.58 10.49 2.39
C ILE A 521 49.49 11.04 1.29
N ASN A 522 48.95 11.83 0.37
CA ASN A 522 49.72 12.32 -0.78
C ASN A 522 50.69 13.45 -0.38
N ALA A 523 50.32 14.30 0.58
CA ALA A 523 51.22 15.28 1.19
C ALA A 523 52.39 14.60 1.90
N CYS A 524 52.13 13.55 2.70
CA CYS A 524 53.17 12.76 3.37
C CYS A 524 54.12 12.07 2.36
N LYS A 525 53.58 11.51 1.27
CA LYS A 525 54.42 10.95 0.19
C LYS A 525 55.33 12.03 -0.40
N ARG A 526 54.76 13.21 -0.70
CA ARG A 526 55.48 14.31 -1.33
C ARG A 526 56.59 14.88 -0.44
N ILE A 527 56.30 15.11 0.85
CA ILE A 527 57.32 15.62 1.77
C ILE A 527 58.45 14.61 2.01
N ASN A 528 58.16 13.31 1.98
CA ASN A 528 59.18 12.29 2.09
C ASN A 528 60.15 12.30 0.89
N GLU A 529 59.66 12.57 -0.32
CA GLU A 529 60.52 12.78 -1.49
C GLU A 529 61.39 14.02 -1.36
N VAL A 530 60.79 15.14 -0.95
CA VAL A 530 61.51 16.43 -0.79
C VAL A 530 62.56 16.35 0.31
N ARG A 531 62.29 15.65 1.42
CA ARG A 531 63.23 15.49 2.54
C ARG A 531 64.50 14.72 2.19
N LYS A 532 64.54 14.01 1.06
CA LYS A 532 65.79 13.40 0.56
C LYS A 532 66.83 14.45 0.17
N THR A 533 66.39 15.63 -0.24
CA THR A 533 67.28 16.75 -0.64
C THR A 533 67.22 17.93 0.34
N HIS A 534 66.10 18.11 1.04
CA HIS A 534 65.87 19.21 1.99
C HIS A 534 65.36 18.64 3.34
N SER A 535 66.26 18.23 4.23
CA SER A 535 65.93 17.46 5.44
C SER A 535 64.96 18.16 6.39
N GLU A 536 65.00 19.49 6.46
CA GLU A 536 64.18 20.32 7.35
C GLU A 536 62.80 20.69 6.76
N ALA A 537 62.47 20.20 5.55
CA ALA A 537 61.20 20.52 4.91
C ALA A 537 60.00 20.09 5.77
N ARG A 538 59.02 20.98 5.94
CA ARG A 538 57.79 20.78 6.72
C ARG A 538 56.57 21.20 5.91
N LEU A 539 55.43 20.55 6.17
CA LEU A 539 54.15 20.89 5.55
C LEU A 539 53.14 21.35 6.60
N LEU A 540 52.29 22.31 6.21
CA LEU A 540 51.05 22.67 6.87
C LEU A 540 49.89 22.16 6.02
N VAL A 541 49.06 21.28 6.59
CA VAL A 541 47.80 20.82 5.98
C VAL A 541 46.68 21.36 6.87
N GLN A 542 45.79 22.18 6.29
CA GLN A 542 44.66 22.78 7.00
C GLN A 542 43.46 21.84 7.06
#